data_AF-A0A7J9A4Q5-F1
#
_entry.id   AF-A0A7J9A4Q5-F1
#
_cell.length_a   1.000
_cell.length_b   1.000
_cell.length_c   1.000
_cell.angle_alpha   90.00
_cell.angle_beta   90.00
_cell.angle_gamma   90.00
#
_symmetry.space_group_name_H-M   'P 1'
#
loop_
_entity.id
_entity.type
_entity.pdbx_description
1 polymer ?
#
loop_
_entity_poly.entity_id
_entity_poly.type
_entity_poly.pdbx_seq_one_letter_code
_entity_poly.pdbx_strand_id
1 'polypeptide(L)'
;MATTVFLQQSSLFSFSSFNHSSRPLTKLFDSSTATIVPFSNRRRFRVVSDSVSVSALPTVRGNSSSSVGSINELIECLINRVDLTESEAEASLEFLLTEANEALISAFLVLLRAKGETFEEVVGLARAMLKHAWKVEGLNDAVDIVGTGGDGANTVNISTGASILAAACGAKVAKQGNRSSSSACGSADVLEALGIILDLDPEGVVSCVNKAGIGFMMAPKYHPAMKIVSGVRKKLKIKTVFNVLGPMLNPARVPFAVVGVYHEDL
;
A
#
# COMPACT_ATOMS: atom_id res chain seq x y z
N MET A 1 10.11 9.13 -12.89
CA MET A 1 9.36 10.02 -11.96
C MET A 1 8.68 9.13 -10.93
N ALA A 2 8.55 9.57 -9.68
CA ALA A 2 7.70 8.87 -8.71
C ALA A 2 6.25 9.32 -8.91
N THR A 3 5.31 8.38 -8.91
CA THR A 3 3.87 8.64 -9.12
C THR A 3 3.11 8.42 -7.82
N THR A 4 2.09 9.24 -7.57
CA THR A 4 1.24 9.15 -6.37
C THR A 4 -0.10 8.51 -6.71
N VAL A 5 -0.47 7.46 -6.00
CA VAL A 5 -1.75 6.76 -6.10
C VAL A 5 -2.56 7.00 -4.83
N PHE A 6 -3.84 7.36 -4.97
CA PHE A 6 -4.78 7.42 -3.86
C PHE A 6 -5.54 6.09 -3.79
N LEU A 7 -5.44 5.40 -2.66
CA LEU A 7 -6.17 4.16 -2.41
C LEU A 7 -7.20 4.40 -1.31
N GLN A 8 -8.44 4.01 -1.58
CA GLN A 8 -9.48 3.84 -0.56
C GLN A 8 -9.67 2.34 -0.35
N GLN A 9 -9.31 1.81 0.82
CA GLN A 9 -9.60 0.41 1.16
C GLN A 9 -11.10 0.30 1.44
N SER A 10 -11.84 -0.33 0.52
CA SER A 10 -13.28 -0.49 0.66
C SER A 10 -13.61 -1.52 1.74
N SER A 11 -14.08 -1.05 2.90
CA SER A 11 -15.10 -1.78 3.67
C SER A 11 -16.46 -1.35 3.13
N LEU A 12 -17.29 -2.31 2.72
CA LEU A 12 -18.66 -2.13 2.22
C LEU A 12 -19.42 -0.99 2.90
N PHE A 13 -19.56 0.17 2.24
CA PHE A 13 -20.57 1.18 2.57
C PHE A 13 -21.20 1.73 1.29
N SER A 14 -22.51 1.60 1.23
CA SER A 14 -23.38 2.13 0.18
C SER A 14 -23.32 3.66 0.16
N PHE A 15 -23.12 4.25 -1.01
CA PHE A 15 -23.21 5.69 -1.22
C PHE A 15 -24.66 6.14 -1.08
N SER A 16 -24.98 6.92 -0.04
CA SER A 16 -26.15 7.81 -0.06
C SER A 16 -25.70 9.19 -0.55
N SER A 17 -26.32 9.65 -1.63
CA SER A 17 -26.04 10.93 -2.28
C SER A 17 -26.33 12.10 -1.33
N PHE A 18 -25.30 12.85 -0.95
CA PHE A 18 -25.46 14.16 -0.32
C PHE A 18 -25.63 15.22 -1.41
N ASN A 19 -26.86 15.70 -1.60
CA ASN A 19 -27.15 16.92 -2.34
C ASN A 19 -26.83 18.14 -1.45
N HIS A 20 -25.79 18.90 -1.78
CA HIS A 20 -25.58 20.20 -1.16
C HIS A 20 -26.32 21.28 -1.97
N SER A 21 -27.29 21.93 -1.33
CA SER A 21 -27.96 23.11 -1.89
C SER A 21 -27.05 24.32 -1.83
N SER A 22 -27.02 25.07 -2.93
CA SER A 22 -26.27 26.30 -3.10
C SER A 22 -27.00 27.48 -2.46
N ARG A 23 -26.35 28.25 -1.59
CA ARG A 23 -26.74 29.63 -1.29
C ARG A 23 -25.52 30.54 -1.43
N PRO A 24 -25.63 31.69 -2.13
CA PRO A 24 -24.48 32.58 -2.35
C PRO A 24 -24.31 33.55 -1.18
N LEU A 25 -23.06 33.76 -0.74
CA LEU A 25 -22.69 34.88 0.12
C LEU A 25 -22.02 35.96 -0.73
N THR A 26 -22.70 37.10 -0.84
CA THR A 26 -22.20 38.34 -1.44
C THR A 26 -21.36 39.14 -0.45
N LYS A 27 -20.20 39.61 -0.95
CA LYS A 27 -19.45 40.84 -0.61
C LYS A 27 -18.96 41.04 0.83
N LEU A 28 -17.65 41.15 0.98
CA LEU A 28 -17.00 42.26 1.70
C LEU A 28 -15.48 42.30 1.41
N PHE A 29 -15.03 43.49 1.01
CA PHE A 29 -13.67 44.03 0.93
C PHE A 29 -12.79 43.85 -0.32
N ASP A 30 -11.96 44.89 -0.48
CA ASP A 30 -11.57 45.63 -1.67
C ASP A 30 -10.04 45.59 -1.83
N SER A 31 -9.63 45.74 -3.08
CA SER A 31 -8.32 45.95 -3.71
C SER A 31 -7.02 45.98 -2.88
N SER A 32 -6.11 45.07 -3.24
CA SER A 32 -4.79 45.48 -3.78
C SER A 32 -4.16 44.36 -4.61
N THR A 33 -3.84 44.74 -5.83
CA THR A 33 -3.15 44.07 -6.94
C THR A 33 -2.14 42.95 -6.60
N ALA A 34 -2.41 41.75 -7.12
CA ALA A 34 -1.39 40.82 -7.62
C ALA A 34 -1.94 40.06 -8.83
N THR A 35 -1.33 40.29 -9.98
CA THR A 35 -1.72 39.78 -11.30
C THR A 35 -1.51 38.26 -11.38
N ILE A 36 -2.59 37.48 -11.38
CA ILE A 36 -2.57 36.06 -11.72
C ILE A 36 -2.80 35.93 -13.23
N VAL A 37 -1.80 35.44 -13.95
CA VAL A 37 -1.90 35.08 -15.37
C VAL A 37 -2.62 33.73 -15.47
N PRO A 38 -3.75 33.60 -16.18
CA PRO A 38 -4.47 32.33 -16.27
C PRO A 38 -3.84 31.45 -17.36
N PHE A 39 -3.23 30.33 -16.95
CA PHE A 39 -2.85 29.26 -17.88
C PHE A 39 -4.10 28.46 -18.24
N SER A 40 -4.60 28.67 -19.45
CA SER A 40 -5.75 27.96 -19.99
C SER A 40 -5.31 26.61 -20.56
N ASN A 41 -5.85 25.52 -20.05
CA ASN A 41 -5.93 24.28 -20.82
C ASN A 41 -7.21 23.53 -20.49
N ARG A 42 -8.31 23.97 -21.13
CA ARG A 42 -9.55 23.19 -21.21
C ARG A 42 -9.30 22.02 -22.17
N ARG A 43 -9.06 20.82 -21.65
CA ARG A 43 -9.35 19.59 -22.40
C ARG A 43 -10.75 19.10 -22.00
N ARG A 44 -11.65 19.11 -22.98
CA ARG A 44 -13.01 18.59 -22.90
C ARG A 44 -12.95 17.09 -22.58
N PHE A 45 -13.60 16.67 -21.50
CA PHE A 45 -14.02 15.27 -21.35
C PHE A 45 -15.15 15.01 -22.35
N ARG A 46 -14.92 14.08 -23.28
CA ARG A 46 -15.95 13.60 -24.22
C ARG A 46 -16.59 12.37 -23.58
N VAL A 47 -17.83 12.51 -23.12
CA VAL A 47 -18.70 11.38 -22.81
C VAL A 47 -19.11 10.77 -24.16
N VAL A 48 -18.64 9.56 -24.44
CA VAL A 48 -19.10 8.76 -25.58
C VAL A 48 -20.09 7.74 -25.01
N SER A 49 -21.37 7.95 -25.29
CA SER A 49 -22.44 6.98 -25.06
C SER A 49 -22.65 6.20 -26.34
N ASP A 50 -22.01 5.03 -26.46
CA ASP A 50 -22.34 4.08 -27.52
C ASP A 50 -22.85 2.79 -26.87
N SER A 51 -24.16 2.57 -27.04
CA SER A 51 -24.87 1.34 -26.73
C SER A 51 -24.50 0.27 -27.76
N VAL A 52 -23.69 -0.71 -27.37
CA VAL A 52 -23.44 -1.91 -28.17
C VAL A 52 -24.15 -3.10 -27.51
N SER A 53 -25.00 -3.74 -28.31
CA SER A 53 -25.72 -4.97 -28.01
C SER A 53 -24.76 -6.14 -27.85
N VAL A 54 -24.74 -6.75 -26.67
CA VAL A 54 -23.95 -7.95 -26.37
C VAL A 54 -24.74 -9.18 -26.82
N SER A 55 -24.25 -9.86 -27.86
CA SER A 55 -24.71 -11.19 -28.25
C SER A 55 -23.95 -12.25 -27.46
N ALA A 56 -24.67 -13.28 -27.01
CA ALA A 56 -24.23 -14.29 -26.06
C ALA A 56 -23.01 -15.10 -26.57
N LEU A 57 -21.97 -15.15 -25.73
CA LEU A 57 -20.85 -16.07 -25.86
C LEU A 57 -20.97 -17.20 -24.81
N PRO A 58 -20.49 -18.41 -25.15
CA PRO A 58 -20.86 -19.63 -24.44
C PRO A 58 -20.23 -19.70 -23.05
N THR A 59 -21.02 -20.24 -22.13
CA THR A 59 -20.71 -20.52 -20.74
C THR A 59 -19.42 -21.34 -20.62
N VAL A 60 -18.34 -20.70 -20.15
CA VAL A 60 -17.15 -21.41 -19.70
C VAL A 60 -17.54 -22.20 -18.46
N ARG A 61 -17.49 -23.53 -18.60
CA ARG A 61 -17.71 -24.49 -17.51
C ARG A 61 -16.73 -24.18 -16.38
N GLY A 62 -17.28 -24.06 -15.17
CA GLY A 62 -16.48 -23.95 -13.96
C GLY A 62 -15.57 -25.16 -13.82
N ASN A 63 -14.28 -24.89 -13.63
CA ASN A 63 -13.39 -25.82 -12.96
C ASN A 63 -13.18 -25.31 -11.53
N SER A 64 -13.63 -26.14 -10.61
CA SER A 64 -13.49 -26.04 -9.17
C SER A 64 -12.02 -26.02 -8.74
N SER A 65 -11.66 -25.03 -7.91
CA SER A 65 -10.69 -25.09 -6.81
C SER A 65 -9.53 -26.09 -6.96
N SER A 66 -8.48 -25.70 -7.66
CA SER A 66 -7.19 -26.39 -7.55
C SER A 66 -6.31 -25.64 -6.56
N SER A 67 -6.63 -25.72 -5.26
CA SER A 67 -5.66 -25.35 -4.22
C SER A 67 -4.34 -26.03 -4.56
N VAL A 68 -3.28 -25.27 -4.77
CA VAL A 68 -1.94 -25.80 -4.98
C VAL A 68 -1.65 -26.79 -3.84
N GLY A 69 -1.69 -28.09 -4.15
CA GLY A 69 -1.82 -29.14 -3.16
C GLY A 69 -0.49 -29.51 -2.52
N SER A 70 0.62 -29.18 -3.19
CA SER A 70 1.98 -29.35 -2.68
C SER A 70 2.90 -28.20 -3.09
N ILE A 71 3.96 -27.98 -2.31
CA ILE A 71 5.00 -26.98 -2.64
C ILE A 71 5.66 -27.24 -3.99
N ASN A 72 5.76 -28.51 -4.41
CA ASN A 72 6.30 -28.86 -5.71
C ASN A 72 5.37 -28.39 -6.84
N GLU A 73 4.06 -28.57 -6.69
CA GLU A 73 3.07 -28.04 -7.63
C GLU A 73 3.12 -26.52 -7.70
N LEU A 74 3.37 -25.81 -6.58
CA LEU A 74 3.55 -24.37 -6.58
C LEU A 74 4.71 -23.95 -7.48
N ILE A 75 5.85 -24.60 -7.29
CA ILE A 75 7.07 -24.27 -8.03
C ILE A 75 6.90 -24.60 -9.52
N GLU A 76 6.33 -25.76 -9.85
CA GLU A 76 6.00 -26.13 -11.24
C GLU A 76 4.99 -25.15 -11.88
N CYS A 77 3.98 -24.72 -11.13
CA CYS A 77 3.00 -23.71 -11.55
C CYS A 77 3.70 -22.40 -11.96
N LEU A 78 4.61 -21.90 -11.11
CA LEU A 78 5.36 -20.67 -11.38
C LEU A 78 6.38 -20.83 -12.53
N ILE A 79 7.03 -21.99 -12.64
CA ILE A 79 7.92 -22.32 -13.78
C ILE A 79 7.15 -22.27 -15.10
N ASN A 80 5.93 -22.82 -15.11
CA ASN A 80 5.04 -22.83 -16.27
C ASN A 80 4.32 -21.49 -16.48
N ARG A 81 4.65 -20.46 -15.70
CA ARG A 81 4.07 -19.11 -15.76
C ARG A 81 2.55 -19.10 -15.61
N VAL A 82 2.02 -20.00 -14.80
CA VAL A 82 0.60 -20.02 -14.44
C VAL A 82 0.40 -19.05 -13.27
N ASP A 83 -0.61 -18.19 -13.39
CA ASP A 83 -0.95 -17.22 -12.36
C ASP A 83 -1.69 -17.89 -11.21
N LEU A 84 -1.37 -17.46 -10.00
CA LEU A 84 -2.09 -17.89 -8.80
C LEU A 84 -3.32 -17.00 -8.59
N THR A 85 -4.40 -17.60 -8.12
CA THR A 85 -5.52 -16.87 -7.53
C THR A 85 -5.08 -16.19 -6.22
N GLU A 86 -5.85 -15.18 -5.79
CA GLU A 86 -5.61 -14.49 -4.52
C GLU A 86 -5.49 -15.46 -3.33
N SER A 87 -6.37 -16.46 -3.25
CA SER A 87 -6.36 -17.46 -2.17
C SER A 87 -5.16 -18.40 -2.25
N GLU A 88 -4.71 -18.77 -3.45
CA GLU A 88 -3.53 -19.63 -3.63
C GLU A 88 -2.26 -18.87 -3.26
N ALA A 89 -2.14 -17.61 -3.66
CA ALA A 89 -1.01 -16.76 -3.29
C ALA A 89 -0.94 -16.52 -1.78
N GLU A 90 -2.07 -16.27 -1.14
CA GLU A 90 -2.17 -16.14 0.32
C GLU A 90 -1.71 -17.43 1.02
N ALA A 91 -2.30 -18.58 0.68
CA ALA A 91 -1.95 -19.87 1.27
C ALA A 91 -0.48 -20.25 1.01
N SER A 92 0.04 -19.95 -0.17
CA SER A 92 1.43 -20.21 -0.54
C SER A 92 2.40 -19.45 0.36
N LEU A 93 2.16 -18.15 0.59
CA LEU A 93 3.03 -17.36 1.47
C LEU A 93 2.88 -17.76 2.94
N GLU A 94 1.68 -18.07 3.42
CA GLU A 94 1.48 -18.59 4.78
C GLU A 94 2.29 -19.87 5.02
N PHE A 95 2.25 -20.81 4.07
CA PHE A 95 3.04 -22.02 4.13
C PHE A 95 4.55 -21.72 4.17
N LEU A 96 5.03 -20.86 3.26
CA LEU A 96 6.45 -20.49 3.20
C LEU A 96 6.94 -19.77 4.45
N LEU A 97 6.11 -18.92 5.07
CA LEU A 97 6.42 -18.26 6.32
C LEU A 97 6.42 -19.23 7.50
N THR A 98 5.56 -20.26 7.49
CA THR A 98 5.48 -21.26 8.56
C THR A 98 6.67 -22.24 8.51
N GLU A 99 6.97 -22.78 7.33
CA GLU A 99 8.08 -23.72 7.14
C GLU A 99 9.46 -23.05 7.24
N ALA A 100 9.53 -21.75 6.93
CA ALA A 100 10.75 -20.94 7.01
C ALA A 100 11.95 -21.52 6.22
N ASN A 101 11.69 -22.30 5.17
CA ASN A 101 12.74 -22.86 4.33
C ASN A 101 13.28 -21.80 3.35
N GLU A 102 14.52 -21.34 3.56
CA GLU A 102 15.13 -20.29 2.75
C GLU A 102 15.22 -20.62 1.26
N ALA A 103 15.48 -21.88 0.89
CA ALA A 103 15.60 -22.29 -0.50
C ALA A 103 14.26 -22.20 -1.24
N LEU A 104 13.17 -22.63 -0.60
CA LEU A 104 11.82 -22.55 -1.14
C LEU A 104 11.33 -21.10 -1.25
N ILE A 105 11.57 -20.28 -0.22
CA ILE A 105 11.27 -18.85 -0.25
C ILE A 105 12.04 -18.19 -1.40
N SER A 106 13.33 -18.51 -1.56
CA SER A 106 14.14 -17.96 -2.66
C SER A 106 13.59 -18.36 -4.03
N ALA A 107 13.25 -19.63 -4.23
CA ALA A 107 12.68 -20.12 -5.48
C ALA A 107 11.35 -19.43 -5.80
N PHE A 108 10.44 -19.36 -4.82
CA PHE A 108 9.16 -18.67 -4.96
C PHE A 108 9.34 -17.20 -5.37
N LEU A 109 10.18 -16.45 -4.67
CA LEU A 109 10.40 -15.03 -4.94
C LEU A 109 11.00 -14.76 -6.31
N VAL A 110 11.96 -15.57 -6.74
CA VAL A 110 12.61 -15.42 -8.04
C VAL A 110 11.67 -15.81 -9.17
N LEU A 111 10.95 -16.93 -9.04
CA LEU A 111 10.03 -17.42 -10.07
C LEU A 111 8.82 -16.52 -10.23
N LEU A 112 8.22 -16.07 -9.12
CA LEU A 112 7.11 -15.13 -9.14
C LEU A 112 7.52 -13.83 -9.85
N ARG A 113 8.71 -13.30 -9.53
CA ARG A 113 9.25 -12.10 -10.19
C ARG A 113 9.55 -12.32 -11.68
N ALA A 114 10.05 -13.49 -12.04
CA ALA A 114 10.38 -13.84 -13.43
C ALA A 114 9.13 -14.07 -14.29
N LYS A 115 8.05 -14.60 -13.69
CA LYS A 115 6.72 -14.71 -14.30
C LYS A 115 6.11 -13.33 -14.54
N GLY A 116 6.29 -12.43 -13.57
CA GLY A 116 5.54 -11.19 -13.46
C GLY A 116 4.39 -11.38 -12.49
N GLU A 117 4.34 -10.52 -11.47
CA GLU A 117 3.36 -10.58 -10.40
C GLU A 117 2.01 -10.03 -10.86
N THR A 118 0.91 -10.76 -10.64
CA THR A 118 -0.45 -10.27 -10.92
C THR A 118 -1.00 -9.46 -9.74
N PHE A 119 -2.09 -8.73 -9.98
CA PHE A 119 -2.80 -8.00 -8.93
C PHE A 119 -3.30 -8.96 -7.83
N GLU A 120 -3.93 -10.07 -8.24
CA GLU A 120 -4.49 -11.08 -7.35
C GLU A 120 -3.41 -11.70 -6.46
N GLU A 121 -2.24 -11.99 -7.04
CA GLU A 121 -1.08 -12.49 -6.30
C GLU A 121 -0.61 -11.48 -5.26
N VAL A 122 -0.41 -10.22 -5.66
CA VAL A 122 0.04 -9.17 -4.74
C VAL A 122 -0.95 -8.98 -3.58
N VAL A 123 -2.26 -9.01 -3.85
CA VAL A 123 -3.31 -8.93 -2.82
C VAL A 123 -3.24 -10.13 -1.87
N GLY A 124 -3.16 -11.36 -2.40
CA GLY A 124 -3.06 -12.56 -1.57
C GLY A 124 -1.84 -12.56 -0.66
N LEU A 125 -0.68 -12.15 -1.20
CA LEU A 125 0.56 -12.03 -0.43
C LEU A 125 0.46 -10.94 0.65
N ALA A 126 -0.18 -9.81 0.35
CA ALA A 126 -0.42 -8.76 1.33
C ALA A 126 -1.30 -9.27 2.49
N ARG A 127 -2.34 -10.05 2.19
CA ARG A 127 -3.23 -10.65 3.20
C ARG A 127 -2.50 -11.62 4.12
N ALA A 128 -1.70 -12.52 3.55
CA ALA A 128 -0.86 -13.43 4.34
C ALA A 128 0.07 -12.65 5.29
N MET A 129 0.74 -11.60 4.81
CA MET A 129 1.59 -10.77 5.65
C MET A 129 0.83 -10.03 6.76
N LEU A 130 -0.38 -9.54 6.48
CA LEU A 130 -1.23 -8.87 7.47
C LEU A 130 -1.76 -9.84 8.54
N LYS A 131 -1.99 -11.12 8.22
CA LYS A 131 -2.37 -12.14 9.20
C LYS A 131 -1.27 -12.39 10.24
N HIS A 132 -0.01 -12.21 9.86
CA HIS A 132 1.15 -12.33 10.77
C HIS A 132 1.59 -10.99 11.38
N ALA A 133 0.85 -9.90 11.14
CA ALA A 133 1.16 -8.59 11.69
C ALA A 133 0.53 -8.37 13.07
N TRP A 134 1.14 -7.51 13.88
CA TRP A 134 0.47 -6.97 15.07
C TRP A 134 -0.62 -6.01 14.63
N LYS A 135 -1.85 -6.18 15.13
CA LYS A 135 -2.98 -5.36 14.71
C LYS A 135 -3.07 -4.08 15.54
N VAL A 136 -3.40 -2.98 14.87
CA VAL A 136 -3.70 -1.69 15.52
C VAL A 136 -5.15 -1.33 15.23
N GLU A 137 -6.04 -1.65 16.16
CA GLU A 137 -7.49 -1.53 15.96
C GLU A 137 -8.00 -0.11 16.29
N GLY A 138 -9.15 0.26 15.73
CA GLY A 138 -9.89 1.48 16.12
C GLY A 138 -9.51 2.78 15.40
N LEU A 139 -8.75 2.71 14.31
CA LEU A 139 -8.30 3.86 13.50
C LEU A 139 -9.04 3.97 12.15
N ASN A 140 -10.37 3.85 12.17
CA ASN A 140 -11.22 3.75 10.98
C ASN A 140 -11.41 5.08 10.21
N ASP A 141 -10.82 6.18 10.68
CA ASP A 141 -10.88 7.50 10.05
C ASP A 141 -9.48 8.09 9.83
N ALA A 142 -8.45 7.24 9.86
CA ALA A 142 -7.07 7.62 9.66
C ALA A 142 -6.61 7.43 8.21
N VAL A 143 -5.52 8.12 7.85
CA VAL A 143 -4.81 8.01 6.56
C VAL A 143 -3.38 7.54 6.76
N ASP A 144 -2.87 6.76 5.81
CA ASP A 144 -1.44 6.48 5.67
C ASP A 144 -0.85 7.29 4.51
N ILE A 145 0.38 7.78 4.67
CA ILE A 145 1.13 8.45 3.61
C ILE A 145 2.47 7.74 3.53
N VAL A 146 2.65 6.92 2.50
CA VAL A 146 3.75 5.95 2.43
C VAL A 146 4.23 5.81 1.00
N GLY A 147 5.38 5.19 0.81
CA GLY A 147 5.87 4.85 -0.52
C GLY A 147 6.57 3.50 -0.52
N THR A 148 6.64 2.90 -1.69
CA THR A 148 7.43 1.68 -1.96
C THR A 148 8.92 1.88 -1.68
N GLY A 149 9.41 3.12 -1.85
CA GLY A 149 10.83 3.46 -1.72
C GLY A 149 11.68 2.88 -2.86
N GLY A 150 12.99 3.13 -2.82
CA GLY A 150 13.92 2.57 -3.81
C GLY A 150 13.79 3.18 -5.22
N ASP A 151 13.33 4.44 -5.30
CA ASP A 151 13.34 5.27 -6.51
C ASP A 151 14.74 5.83 -6.85
N GLY A 152 15.70 5.70 -5.93
CA GLY A 152 17.07 6.20 -6.09
C GLY A 152 17.18 7.72 -6.10
N ALA A 153 16.11 8.45 -5.79
CA ALA A 153 16.05 9.90 -5.93
C ALA A 153 16.74 10.66 -4.79
N ASN A 154 17.11 9.98 -3.69
CA ASN A 154 17.77 10.55 -2.51
C ASN A 154 17.12 11.86 -2.02
N THR A 155 15.79 11.93 -2.07
CA THR A 155 15.03 13.08 -1.60
C THR A 155 15.00 13.14 -0.08
N VAL A 156 14.55 14.27 0.45
CA VAL A 156 14.09 14.36 1.84
C VAL A 156 12.91 13.40 2.08
N ASN A 157 12.58 13.12 3.36
CA ASN A 157 11.48 12.23 3.73
C ASN A 157 10.11 12.90 3.53
N ILE A 158 9.73 13.11 2.26
CA ILE A 158 8.52 13.83 1.83
C ILE A 158 7.28 13.23 2.49
N SER A 159 7.13 11.90 2.49
CA SER A 159 5.96 11.26 3.10
C SER A 159 5.90 11.44 4.62
N THR A 160 7.03 11.59 5.30
CA THR A 160 7.07 11.89 6.75
C THR A 160 6.65 13.33 7.00
N GLY A 161 7.20 14.29 6.25
CA GLY A 161 6.81 15.70 6.35
C GLY A 161 5.32 15.92 6.03
N ALA A 162 4.82 15.26 4.98
CA ALA A 162 3.40 15.30 4.61
C ALA A 162 2.50 14.71 5.69
N SER A 163 2.89 13.61 6.35
CA SER A 163 2.17 13.04 7.49
C SER A 163 2.06 14.03 8.65
N ILE A 164 3.15 14.72 9.00
CA ILE A 164 3.17 15.72 10.07
C ILE A 164 2.27 16.91 9.71
N LEU A 165 2.36 17.41 8.48
CA LEU A 165 1.53 18.52 8.01
C LEU A 165 0.04 18.16 8.01
N ALA A 166 -0.32 16.97 7.51
CA ALA A 166 -1.71 16.51 7.49
C ALA A 166 -2.29 16.41 8.92
N ALA A 167 -1.51 15.90 9.88
CA ALA A 167 -1.91 15.84 11.27
C ALA A 167 -2.09 17.24 11.88
N ALA A 168 -1.18 18.18 11.60
CA ALA A 168 -1.30 19.57 12.03
C ALA A 168 -2.54 20.28 11.43
N CYS A 169 -2.99 19.85 10.25
CA CYS A 169 -4.23 20.32 9.63
C CYS A 169 -5.50 19.59 10.10
N GLY A 170 -5.39 18.67 11.07
CA GLY A 170 -6.53 18.00 11.70
C GLY A 170 -6.87 16.61 11.16
N ALA A 171 -6.10 16.06 10.22
CA ALA A 171 -6.25 14.67 9.81
C ALA A 171 -5.72 13.71 10.89
N LYS A 172 -6.31 12.52 11.00
CA LYS A 172 -5.70 11.41 11.77
C LYS A 172 -4.76 10.64 10.87
N VAL A 173 -3.52 10.48 11.29
CA VAL A 173 -2.47 9.83 10.49
C VAL A 173 -1.94 8.61 11.21
N ALA A 174 -2.14 7.43 10.64
CA ALA A 174 -1.55 6.18 11.12
C ALA A 174 -0.47 5.75 10.13
N LYS A 175 0.71 6.35 10.27
CA LYS A 175 1.81 6.15 9.32
C LYS A 175 2.53 4.84 9.63
N GLN A 176 2.69 3.99 8.63
CA GLN A 176 3.72 2.94 8.72
C GLN A 176 5.04 3.44 8.12
N GLY A 177 6.14 2.92 8.63
CA GLY A 177 7.45 3.25 8.07
C GLY A 177 8.55 2.31 8.51
N ASN A 178 9.73 2.55 7.97
CA ASN A 178 10.91 1.75 8.24
C ASN A 178 12.16 2.64 8.23
N ARG A 179 13.26 2.09 8.73
CA ARG A 179 14.60 2.65 8.52
C ARG A 179 15.01 2.54 7.07
N SER A 180 16.00 3.34 6.66
CA SER A 180 16.51 3.25 5.29
C SER A 180 17.04 1.85 4.98
N SER A 181 16.78 1.38 3.76
CA SER A 181 17.42 0.19 3.17
C SER A 181 18.35 0.54 2.00
N SER A 182 18.35 1.79 1.54
CA SER A 182 19.10 2.23 0.34
C SER A 182 19.32 3.74 0.21
N SER A 183 18.55 4.59 0.92
CA SER A 183 18.74 6.05 0.98
C SER A 183 19.66 6.48 2.14
N ALA A 184 20.01 7.76 2.20
CA ALA A 184 20.77 8.33 3.32
C ALA A 184 20.03 8.23 4.67
N CYS A 185 18.70 8.41 4.68
CA CYS A 185 17.87 8.28 5.89
C CYS A 185 16.43 7.83 5.55
N GLY A 186 15.85 6.99 6.42
CA GLY A 186 14.47 6.53 6.37
C GLY A 186 13.54 7.37 7.24
N SER A 187 12.24 7.06 7.18
CA SER A 187 11.23 7.78 7.97
C SER A 187 11.46 7.61 9.47
N ALA A 188 11.80 6.38 9.89
CA ALA A 188 12.16 6.08 11.27
C ALA A 188 13.40 6.86 11.73
N ASP A 189 14.45 6.94 10.90
CA ASP A 189 15.71 7.60 11.28
C ASP A 189 15.50 9.10 11.54
N VAL A 190 14.64 9.75 10.74
CA VAL A 190 14.24 11.15 10.98
C VAL A 190 13.43 11.33 12.25
N LEU A 191 12.42 10.48 12.47
CA LEU A 191 11.56 10.60 13.65
C LEU A 191 12.34 10.33 14.95
N GLU A 192 13.28 9.38 14.93
CA GLU A 192 14.18 9.12 16.05
C GLU A 192 15.10 10.31 16.34
N ALA A 193 15.65 10.93 15.30
CA ALA A 193 16.47 12.14 15.45
C ALA A 193 15.67 13.34 16.02
N LEU A 194 14.36 13.36 15.82
CA LEU A 194 13.43 14.34 16.42
C LEU A 194 13.01 13.97 17.85
N GLY A 195 13.53 12.88 18.42
CA GLY A 195 13.23 12.43 19.78
C GLY A 195 11.91 11.67 19.93
N ILE A 196 11.32 11.21 18.82
CA ILE A 196 10.07 10.42 18.85
C ILE A 196 10.38 8.97 19.25
N ILE A 197 9.61 8.45 20.21
CA ILE A 197 9.66 7.05 20.60
C ILE A 197 9.00 6.19 19.50
N LEU A 198 9.78 5.31 18.88
CA LEU A 198 9.31 4.48 17.75
C LEU A 198 8.90 3.06 18.14
N ASP A 199 9.13 2.67 19.39
CA ASP A 199 8.87 1.34 19.92
C ASP A 199 7.57 1.28 20.74
N LEU A 200 6.51 1.93 20.24
CA LEU A 200 5.19 1.86 20.87
C LEU A 200 4.48 0.54 20.55
N ASP A 201 3.65 0.06 21.47
CA ASP A 201 2.72 -1.04 21.25
C ASP A 201 1.47 -0.53 20.50
N PRO A 202 0.56 -1.42 20.06
CA PRO A 202 -0.67 -1.00 19.36
C PRO A 202 -1.47 0.05 20.11
N GLU A 203 -1.66 -0.13 21.42
CA GLU A 203 -2.40 0.79 22.29
C GLU A 203 -1.74 2.17 22.36
N GLY A 204 -0.41 2.21 22.47
CA GLY A 204 0.37 3.43 22.43
C GLY A 204 0.22 4.18 21.11
N VAL A 205 0.26 3.47 19.97
CA VAL A 205 0.02 4.08 18.64
C VAL A 205 -1.38 4.67 18.56
N VAL A 206 -2.41 3.95 19.00
CA VAL A 206 -3.79 4.45 19.04
C VAL A 206 -3.88 5.71 19.92
N SER A 207 -3.21 5.72 21.08
CA SER A 207 -3.16 6.89 21.96
C SER A 207 -2.54 8.10 21.26
N CYS A 208 -1.43 7.91 20.54
CA CYS A 208 -0.77 8.96 19.77
C CYS A 208 -1.66 9.51 18.67
N VAL A 209 -2.31 8.65 17.87
CA VAL A 209 -3.23 9.11 16.82
C VAL A 209 -4.38 9.92 17.41
N ASN A 210 -4.97 9.48 18.51
CA ASN A 210 -6.11 10.16 19.12
C ASN A 210 -5.75 11.48 19.82
N LYS A 211 -4.57 11.56 20.45
CA LYS A 211 -4.16 12.76 21.23
C LYS A 211 -3.35 13.77 20.43
N ALA A 212 -2.51 13.30 19.52
CA ALA A 212 -1.58 14.12 18.75
C ALA A 212 -1.93 14.18 17.25
N GLY A 213 -2.97 13.46 16.79
CA GLY A 213 -3.35 13.37 15.39
C GLY A 213 -2.46 12.47 14.55
N ILE A 214 -1.36 11.94 15.09
CA ILE A 214 -0.41 11.10 14.36
C ILE A 214 0.16 9.98 15.24
N GLY A 215 0.29 8.80 14.66
CA GLY A 215 1.01 7.65 15.22
C GLY A 215 1.93 7.03 14.16
N PHE A 216 3.00 6.40 14.62
CA PHE A 216 3.99 5.76 13.76
C PHE A 216 4.14 4.28 14.09
N MET A 217 4.05 3.42 13.08
CA MET A 217 4.21 1.98 13.19
C MET A 217 5.52 1.56 12.52
N MET A 218 6.52 1.20 13.33
CA MET A 218 7.82 0.72 12.88
C MET A 218 7.71 -0.70 12.30
N ALA A 219 7.89 -0.84 10.98
CA ALA A 219 7.61 -2.08 10.26
C ALA A 219 8.29 -3.35 10.86
N PRO A 220 9.57 -3.34 11.27
CA PRO A 220 10.19 -4.51 11.94
C PRO A 220 9.50 -4.98 13.23
N LYS A 221 8.82 -4.08 13.96
CA LYS A 221 8.04 -4.43 15.16
C LYS A 221 6.71 -5.05 14.78
N TYR A 222 6.00 -4.41 13.85
CA TYR A 222 4.62 -4.79 13.50
C TYR A 222 4.53 -5.93 12.50
N HIS A 223 5.60 -6.25 11.76
CA HIS A 223 5.65 -7.38 10.82
C HIS A 223 6.76 -8.37 11.21
N PRO A 224 6.63 -9.11 12.32
CA PRO A 224 7.68 -10.03 12.78
C PRO A 224 8.02 -11.12 11.75
N ALA A 225 7.04 -11.56 10.94
CA ALA A 225 7.25 -12.51 9.85
C ALA A 225 8.26 -12.03 8.79
N MET A 226 8.51 -10.71 8.68
CA MET A 226 9.53 -10.19 7.78
C MET A 226 10.94 -10.71 8.12
N LYS A 227 11.20 -11.12 9.37
CA LYS A 227 12.49 -11.70 9.77
C LYS A 227 12.81 -12.96 8.95
N ILE A 228 11.79 -13.77 8.65
CA ILE A 228 11.90 -15.04 7.92
C ILE A 228 12.38 -14.80 6.49
N VAL A 229 11.81 -13.81 5.81
CA VAL A 229 12.17 -13.48 4.42
C VAL A 229 13.39 -12.54 4.31
N SER A 230 13.75 -11.83 5.38
CA SER A 230 14.79 -10.79 5.34
C SER A 230 16.17 -11.34 4.96
N GLY A 231 16.54 -12.53 5.44
CA GLY A 231 17.81 -13.18 5.13
C GLY A 231 17.92 -13.51 3.64
N VAL A 232 16.87 -14.14 3.10
CA VAL A 232 16.78 -14.48 1.67
C VAL A 232 16.87 -13.23 0.79
N ARG A 233 16.10 -12.18 1.12
CA ARG A 233 16.12 -10.92 0.36
C ARG A 233 17.50 -10.27 0.32
N LYS A 234 18.23 -10.28 1.45
CA LYS A 234 19.61 -9.77 1.53
C LYS A 234 20.60 -10.57 0.68
N LYS A 235 20.41 -11.89 0.56
CA LYS A 235 21.24 -12.76 -0.30
C LYS A 235 20.94 -12.55 -1.78
N LEU A 236 19.66 -12.45 -2.13
CA LEU A 236 19.19 -12.28 -3.51
C LEU A 236 19.61 -10.95 -4.14
N LYS A 237 19.56 -9.84 -3.37
CA LYS A 237 19.95 -8.48 -3.83
C LYS A 237 19.24 -8.02 -5.13
N ILE A 238 18.05 -8.53 -5.39
CA ILE A 238 17.18 -8.10 -6.49
C ILE A 238 15.83 -7.62 -5.94
N LYS A 239 15.11 -6.82 -6.74
CA LYS A 239 13.72 -6.44 -6.42
C LYS A 239 12.82 -7.66 -6.57
N THR A 240 11.91 -7.85 -5.61
CA THR A 240 10.85 -8.87 -5.64
C THR A 240 9.53 -8.24 -5.24
N VAL A 241 8.44 -9.01 -5.21
CA VAL A 241 7.13 -8.57 -4.70
C VAL A 241 7.20 -7.85 -3.33
N PHE A 242 8.14 -8.23 -2.45
CA PHE A 242 8.32 -7.56 -1.16
C PHE A 242 8.81 -6.09 -1.25
N ASN A 243 9.24 -5.63 -2.42
CA ASN A 243 9.54 -4.22 -2.67
C ASN A 243 8.29 -3.38 -2.92
N VAL A 244 7.17 -4.00 -3.29
CA VAL A 244 5.90 -3.31 -3.55
C VAL A 244 4.90 -3.52 -2.43
N LEU A 245 4.99 -4.61 -1.66
CA LEU A 245 4.06 -4.93 -0.59
C LEU A 245 3.99 -3.87 0.51
N GLY A 246 5.10 -3.23 0.87
CA GLY A 246 5.21 -2.33 2.04
C GLY A 246 3.99 -1.43 2.25
N PRO A 247 3.64 -0.55 1.30
CA PRO A 247 2.44 0.31 1.37
C PRO A 247 1.11 -0.38 1.67
N MET A 248 0.94 -1.66 1.32
CA MET A 248 -0.29 -2.43 1.55
C MET A 248 -0.34 -3.11 2.92
N LEU A 249 0.76 -3.09 3.67
CA LEU A 249 0.88 -3.81 4.94
C LEU A 249 0.59 -2.94 6.16
N ASN A 250 -0.09 -1.79 6.04
CA ASN A 250 -0.33 -0.94 7.19
C ASN A 250 -1.04 -1.71 8.33
N PRO A 251 -0.41 -1.86 9.52
CA PRO A 251 -0.96 -2.67 10.62
C PRO A 251 -2.30 -2.18 11.18
N ALA A 252 -2.62 -0.90 10.97
CA ALA A 252 -3.89 -0.30 11.35
C ALA A 252 -5.00 -0.48 10.29
N ARG A 253 -4.67 -1.06 9.12
CA ARG A 253 -5.60 -1.30 8.01
C ARG A 253 -6.47 -0.07 7.70
N VAL A 254 -5.83 1.09 7.65
CA VAL A 254 -6.52 2.35 7.46
C VAL A 254 -7.28 2.39 6.12
N PRO A 255 -8.47 3.01 6.08
CA PRO A 255 -9.28 3.04 4.87
C PRO A 255 -8.74 3.99 3.80
N PHE A 256 -7.81 4.88 4.13
CA PHE A 256 -7.26 5.86 3.19
C PHE A 256 -5.73 5.75 3.15
N ALA A 257 -5.17 5.76 1.94
CA ALA A 257 -3.72 5.83 1.76
C ALA A 257 -3.32 6.70 0.56
N VAL A 258 -2.23 7.45 0.75
CA VAL A 258 -1.49 8.11 -0.32
C VAL A 258 -0.21 7.32 -0.52
N VAL A 259 -0.10 6.64 -1.66
CA VAL A 259 0.98 5.70 -1.95
C VAL A 259 1.87 6.22 -3.06
N GLY A 260 3.15 6.43 -2.75
CA GLY A 260 4.19 6.70 -3.75
C GLY A 260 4.76 5.41 -4.34
N VAL A 261 4.72 5.29 -5.67
CA VAL A 261 5.32 4.16 -6.41
C VAL A 261 6.58 4.61 -7.15
N TYR A 262 7.60 3.75 -7.18
CA TYR A 262 8.88 4.06 -7.84
C TYR A 262 8.84 3.88 -9.37
N HIS A 263 7.77 3.29 -9.92
CA HIS A 263 7.58 3.05 -11.34
C HIS A 263 6.12 3.35 -11.72
N GLU A 264 5.88 3.81 -12.95
CA GLU A 264 4.53 4.16 -13.42
C GLU A 264 3.67 2.92 -13.72
N ASP A 265 4.29 1.83 -14.15
CA ASP A 265 3.60 0.57 -14.45
C ASP A 265 3.24 -0.28 -13.20
N LEU A 266 3.34 0.31 -12.00
CA LEU A 266 3.04 -0.34 -10.70
C LEU A 266 1.67 0.05 -10.15
#